data_AF-A0A9E5P0I5-F1
#
_entry.id   AF-A0A9E5P0I5-F1
#
_cell.length_a   1.000
_cell.length_b   1.000
_cell.length_c   1.000
_cell.angle_alpha   90.00
_cell.angle_beta   90.00
_cell.angle_gamma   90.00
#
_symmetry.space_group_name_H-M   'P 1'
#
loop_
_entity.id
_entity.type
_entity.pdbx_description
1 polymer ?
#
loop_
_entity_poly.entity_id
_entity_poly.type
_entity_poly.pdbx_seq_one_letter_code
_entity_poly.pdbx_strand_id
1 'polypeptide(L)'
;MRVGNWILVSGSFLVAAAGPPALAQQRDFTIDPNYTCVTCHTEKRSAYLVGTHSERGIHCDDCHGGNPQSFDQATAHAGTYYLGTPDKLETVRLCASCHSDPDQMRQYGLSVGQLAEFRTSRHGRLLLEGGDSNAPTCTDCHDAHTILPPNDARSSVYPTNIASTCEGCHEDSALMAEYGLGTSQIETHRLSTHGVALYEENNFAAPTCVSCHGSHAALPPAVTEIANVCGQCHVLVRRAFYAGPHGEAARAGTLPGCTACHSNHGTERVQPDSIASTCTECHEADSPTALVGFEIQEQATRATQDMHSSEEAIRQLVRAGRRVADVKLRHQTALTVYRQISQAQHSLDLEVLEDLSRQVGSIATDIRAAEEVAAEHRWEHGLTLIPVWFLALSAIVLAWFKLRALRKEEL
;
A
#
# COMPACT_ATOMS: atom_id res chain seq x y z
N MET A 1 9.56 -67.35 1.72
CA MET A 1 8.16 -67.73 1.99
C MET A 1 7.52 -66.75 2.95
N ARG A 2 6.60 -65.93 2.42
CA ARG A 2 5.49 -65.18 3.05
C ARG A 2 5.33 -63.87 2.27
N VAL A 3 4.58 -63.98 1.18
CA VAL A 3 4.11 -62.85 0.37
C VAL A 3 2.87 -62.31 1.10
N GLY A 4 3.00 -61.13 1.71
CA GLY A 4 1.89 -60.42 2.35
C GLY A 4 1.11 -59.65 1.31
N ASN A 5 -0.15 -60.04 1.11
CA ASN A 5 -1.09 -59.47 0.15
C ASN A 5 -1.56 -58.08 0.64
N TRP A 6 -1.11 -57.00 0.01
CA TRP A 6 -1.62 -55.66 0.28
C TRP A 6 -2.81 -55.38 -0.64
N ILE A 7 -4.01 -55.51 -0.09
CA ILE A 7 -5.25 -55.05 -0.73
C ILE A 7 -5.28 -53.53 -0.60
N LEU A 8 -5.09 -52.82 -1.72
CA LEU A 8 -5.36 -51.39 -1.83
C LEU A 8 -6.88 -51.18 -1.77
N VAL A 9 -7.39 -50.84 -0.59
CA VAL A 9 -8.75 -50.31 -0.44
C VAL A 9 -8.69 -48.84 -0.85
N SER A 10 -9.15 -48.53 -2.06
CA SER A 10 -9.40 -47.17 -2.52
C SER A 10 -10.62 -46.60 -1.79
N GLY A 11 -10.41 -46.13 -0.56
CA GLY A 11 -11.39 -45.35 0.18
C GLY A 11 -11.37 -43.91 -0.31
N SER A 12 -12.32 -43.56 -1.18
CA SER A 12 -12.62 -42.17 -1.52
C SER A 12 -13.14 -41.46 -0.26
N PHE A 13 -12.24 -40.83 0.50
CA PHE A 13 -12.62 -39.86 1.52
C PHE A 13 -13.16 -38.61 0.81
N LEU A 14 -14.48 -38.58 0.63
CA LEU A 14 -15.21 -37.34 0.44
C LEU A 14 -15.03 -36.50 1.70
N VAL A 15 -14.03 -35.63 1.69
CA VAL A 15 -13.94 -34.51 2.64
C VAL A 15 -15.13 -33.63 2.32
N ALA A 16 -16.21 -33.78 3.11
CA ALA A 16 -17.27 -32.80 3.14
C ALA A 16 -16.63 -31.48 3.58
N ALA A 17 -16.44 -30.57 2.62
CA ALA A 17 -16.09 -29.19 2.91
C ALA A 17 -17.23 -28.64 3.78
N ALA A 18 -16.98 -28.50 5.07
CA ALA A 18 -17.84 -27.71 5.93
C ALA A 18 -17.82 -26.29 5.35
N GLY A 19 -18.92 -25.90 4.72
CA GLY A 19 -19.11 -24.53 4.26
C GLY A 19 -18.93 -23.55 5.43
N PRO A 20 -18.57 -22.30 5.15
CA PRO A 20 -18.48 -21.27 6.20
C PRO A 20 -19.78 -21.28 7.02
N PRO A 21 -19.72 -21.04 8.34
CA PRO A 21 -20.92 -20.93 9.15
C PRO A 21 -21.86 -19.93 8.47
N ALA A 22 -23.11 -20.35 8.29
CA ALA A 22 -24.14 -19.54 7.64
C ALA A 22 -24.09 -18.13 8.25
N LEU A 23 -23.70 -17.17 7.41
CA LEU A 23 -23.77 -15.74 7.73
C LEU A 23 -25.20 -15.44 8.16
N ALA A 24 -25.28 -14.85 9.35
CA ALA A 24 -26.39 -14.07 9.88
C ALA A 24 -27.78 -14.48 9.39
N GLN A 25 -28.54 -15.13 10.27
CA GLN A 25 -29.99 -15.09 10.19
C GLN A 25 -30.39 -13.62 10.03
N GLN A 26 -30.86 -13.23 8.84
CA GLN A 26 -31.54 -11.95 8.62
C GLN A 26 -32.67 -11.92 9.64
N ARG A 27 -32.46 -11.21 10.75
CA ARG A 27 -33.55 -10.85 11.63
C ARG A 27 -34.35 -9.84 10.84
N ASP A 28 -35.51 -10.28 10.39
CA ASP A 28 -36.58 -9.42 9.93
C ASP A 28 -36.72 -8.30 10.96
N PHE A 29 -36.45 -7.06 10.56
CA PHE A 29 -36.67 -5.89 11.40
C PHE A 29 -38.19 -5.73 11.47
N THR A 30 -38.86 -6.62 12.20
CA THR A 30 -40.24 -6.40 12.60
C THR A 30 -40.19 -5.12 13.42
N ILE A 31 -40.57 -4.00 12.80
CA ILE A 31 -40.72 -2.72 13.47
C ILE A 31 -41.60 -3.02 14.68
N ASP A 32 -41.00 -3.01 15.87
CA ASP A 32 -41.79 -3.10 17.08
C ASP A 32 -42.78 -1.94 17.00
N PRO A 33 -44.09 -2.21 16.93
CA PRO A 33 -45.08 -1.15 16.80
C PRO A 33 -45.03 -0.18 17.98
N ASN A 34 -44.34 -0.56 19.08
CA ASN A 34 -44.13 0.26 20.24
C ASN A 34 -42.78 1.01 20.24
N TYR A 35 -41.94 0.89 19.20
CA TYR A 35 -40.68 1.63 19.10
C TYR A 35 -40.88 2.94 18.30
N THR A 36 -41.09 4.03 19.03
CA THR A 36 -41.65 5.27 18.48
C THR A 36 -40.60 6.21 17.87
N CYS A 37 -39.33 6.12 18.30
CA CYS A 37 -38.25 7.01 17.87
C CYS A 37 -38.12 7.07 16.34
N VAL A 38 -38.14 5.90 15.69
CA VAL A 38 -38.03 5.75 14.23
C VAL A 38 -39.29 6.19 13.48
N THR A 39 -40.41 6.36 14.17
CA THR A 39 -41.65 6.88 13.56
C THR A 39 -41.57 8.39 13.38
N CYS A 40 -41.04 9.11 14.36
CA CYS A 40 -40.90 10.57 14.31
C CYS A 40 -39.60 11.02 13.62
N HIS A 41 -38.46 10.37 13.89
CA HIS A 41 -37.14 10.75 13.34
C HIS A 41 -36.83 10.04 12.02
N THR A 42 -37.66 10.25 11.00
CA THR A 42 -37.63 9.50 9.73
C THR A 42 -36.33 9.69 8.92
N GLU A 43 -35.72 10.88 8.96
CA GLU A 43 -34.43 11.14 8.31
C GLU A 43 -33.31 10.34 8.99
N LYS A 44 -33.18 10.47 10.32
CA LYS A 44 -32.15 9.76 11.09
C LYS A 44 -32.33 8.25 11.05
N ARG A 45 -33.58 7.77 11.03
CA ARG A 45 -33.92 6.36 10.79
C ARG A 45 -33.27 5.84 9.50
N SER A 46 -33.40 6.56 8.39
CA SER A 46 -32.91 6.08 7.09
C SER A 46 -31.39 5.91 7.09
N ALA A 47 -30.67 6.83 7.74
CA ALA A 47 -29.22 6.75 7.93
C ALA A 47 -28.83 5.61 8.91
N TYR A 48 -29.53 5.52 10.04
CA TYR A 48 -29.33 4.50 11.08
C TYR A 48 -29.47 3.08 10.56
N LEU A 49 -30.52 2.80 9.76
CA LEU A 49 -30.85 1.44 9.31
C LEU A 49 -29.80 0.79 8.39
N VAL A 50 -28.86 1.56 7.85
CA VAL A 50 -27.77 1.03 7.02
C VAL A 50 -26.46 0.90 7.79
N GLY A 51 -26.43 1.25 9.08
CA GLY A 51 -25.26 1.24 9.93
C GLY A 51 -25.10 -0.07 10.71
N THR A 52 -23.87 -0.32 11.16
CA THR A 52 -23.50 -1.51 11.95
C THR A 52 -24.27 -1.58 13.27
N HIS A 53 -24.53 -0.43 13.91
CA HIS A 53 -25.28 -0.41 15.17
C HIS A 53 -26.72 -0.91 15.00
N SER A 54 -27.40 -0.58 13.90
CA SER A 54 -28.73 -1.14 13.64
C SER A 54 -28.69 -2.64 13.36
N GLU A 55 -27.69 -3.10 12.59
CA GLU A 55 -27.49 -4.54 12.33
C GLU A 55 -27.24 -5.35 13.60
N ARG A 56 -26.70 -4.71 14.65
CA ARG A 56 -26.41 -5.32 15.95
C ARG A 56 -27.47 -5.07 17.01
N GLY A 57 -28.56 -4.40 16.66
CA GLY A 57 -29.68 -4.14 17.56
C GLY A 57 -29.38 -3.12 18.65
N ILE A 58 -28.50 -2.14 18.38
CA ILE A 58 -28.23 -1.01 19.27
C ILE A 58 -29.20 0.12 18.91
N HIS A 59 -30.24 0.29 19.71
CA HIS A 59 -31.35 1.19 19.48
C HIS A 59 -30.98 2.66 19.73
N CYS A 60 -31.87 3.58 19.33
CA CYS A 60 -31.66 5.02 19.45
C CYS A 60 -31.57 5.45 20.92
N ASP A 61 -32.36 4.84 21.80
CA ASP A 61 -32.37 5.10 23.24
C ASP A 61 -31.13 4.54 23.95
N ASP A 62 -30.45 3.52 23.41
CA ASP A 62 -29.15 3.08 23.92
C ASP A 62 -28.09 4.19 23.81
N CYS A 63 -28.21 5.07 22.80
CA CYS A 63 -27.34 6.21 22.59
C CYS A 63 -27.87 7.50 23.21
N HIS A 64 -29.12 7.85 22.92
CA HIS A 64 -29.72 9.15 23.24
C HIS A 64 -30.58 9.13 24.51
N GLY A 65 -30.90 7.94 25.03
CA GLY A 65 -31.84 7.76 26.12
C GLY A 65 -33.29 8.10 25.74
N GLY A 66 -34.06 8.57 26.72
CA GLY A 66 -35.49 8.87 26.56
C GLY A 66 -36.39 7.66 26.71
N ASN A 67 -37.65 7.80 26.30
CA ASN A 67 -38.66 6.74 26.37
C ASN A 67 -39.10 6.32 24.96
N PRO A 68 -38.58 5.17 24.44
CA PRO A 68 -38.87 4.72 23.10
C PRO A 68 -40.31 4.21 22.91
N GLN A 69 -41.11 4.13 23.97
CA GLN A 69 -42.49 3.63 23.94
C GLN A 69 -43.55 4.75 23.87
N SER A 70 -43.13 6.01 23.95
CA SER A 70 -44.04 7.15 23.94
C SER A 70 -44.14 7.79 22.56
N PHE A 71 -45.36 7.99 22.08
CA PHE A 71 -45.64 8.85 20.91
C PHE A 71 -45.81 10.33 21.29
N ASP A 72 -45.97 10.62 22.59
CA ASP A 72 -45.93 12.00 23.08
C ASP A 72 -44.46 12.46 23.13
N GLN A 73 -44.15 13.56 22.44
CA GLN A 73 -42.79 14.07 22.29
C GLN A 73 -42.15 14.47 23.62
N ALA A 74 -42.91 15.13 24.50
CA ALA A 74 -42.38 15.55 25.80
C ALA A 74 -42.02 14.33 26.66
N THR A 75 -42.87 13.31 26.67
CA THR A 75 -42.65 12.07 27.40
C THR A 75 -41.55 11.21 26.76
N ALA A 76 -41.45 11.18 25.43
CA ALA A 76 -40.40 10.47 24.70
C ALA A 76 -39.01 11.06 24.96
N HIS A 77 -38.94 12.38 25.16
CA HIS A 77 -37.71 13.11 25.47
C HIS A 77 -37.56 13.43 26.97
N ALA A 78 -38.29 12.72 27.83
CA ALA A 78 -38.17 12.81 29.28
C ALA A 78 -37.55 11.54 29.86
N GLY A 79 -36.88 11.66 31.00
CA GLY A 79 -36.28 10.54 31.72
C GLY A 79 -34.99 10.91 32.45
N THR A 80 -34.49 10.00 33.28
CA THR A 80 -33.25 10.17 34.07
C THR A 80 -31.96 10.13 33.24
N TYR A 81 -32.07 9.81 31.94
CA TYR A 81 -30.97 9.84 30.98
C TYR A 81 -31.57 10.15 29.60
N TYR A 82 -31.60 11.43 29.20
CA TYR A 82 -31.92 11.86 27.84
C TYR A 82 -30.86 12.88 27.42
N LEU A 83 -30.08 12.52 26.40
CA LEU A 83 -28.97 13.35 25.90
C LEU A 83 -29.39 14.25 24.74
N GLY A 84 -30.47 13.92 24.03
CA GLY A 84 -30.82 14.64 22.80
C GLY A 84 -29.65 14.61 21.82
N THR A 85 -29.16 15.78 21.41
CA THR A 85 -27.91 15.88 20.62
C THR A 85 -26.73 16.06 21.58
N PRO A 86 -25.91 15.02 21.83
CA PRO A 86 -24.79 15.13 22.75
C PRO A 86 -23.76 16.15 22.27
N ASP A 87 -23.17 16.90 23.19
CA ASP A 87 -22.01 17.72 22.90
C ASP A 87 -20.75 16.85 22.61
N LYS A 88 -19.62 17.49 22.30
CA LYS A 88 -18.36 16.79 21.96
C LYS A 88 -17.84 15.92 23.11
N LEU A 89 -17.94 16.38 24.36
CA LEU A 89 -17.48 15.62 25.53
C LEU A 89 -18.45 14.48 25.87
N GLU A 90 -19.75 14.74 25.78
CA GLU A 90 -20.80 13.75 25.92
C GLU A 90 -20.67 12.65 24.87
N THR A 91 -20.38 13.01 23.61
CA THR A 91 -20.14 12.05 22.51
C THR A 91 -19.01 11.10 22.84
N VAL A 92 -17.87 11.61 23.32
CA VAL A 92 -16.73 10.75 23.70
C VAL A 92 -17.10 9.81 24.85
N ARG A 93 -17.80 10.32 25.89
CA ARG A 93 -18.25 9.50 27.02
C ARG A 93 -19.26 8.44 26.60
N LEU A 94 -20.17 8.79 25.69
CA LEU A 94 -21.19 7.90 25.17
C LEU A 94 -20.56 6.73 24.40
N CYS A 95 -19.67 7.02 23.44
CA CYS A 95 -19.01 5.95 22.69
C CYS A 95 -18.16 5.07 23.62
N ALA A 96 -17.48 5.68 24.59
CA ALA A 96 -16.64 4.99 25.58
C ALA A 96 -17.41 4.04 26.50
N SER A 97 -18.68 4.29 26.79
CA SER A 97 -19.47 3.44 27.70
C SER A 97 -19.55 2.00 27.20
N CYS A 98 -19.52 1.81 25.88
CA CYS A 98 -19.48 0.50 25.22
C CYS A 98 -18.09 0.21 24.66
N HIS A 99 -17.49 1.11 23.86
CA HIS A 99 -16.23 0.86 23.14
C HIS A 99 -14.97 0.95 24.02
N SER A 100 -15.12 1.09 25.33
CA SER A 100 -14.02 0.92 26.30
C SER A 100 -14.31 -0.15 27.36
N ASP A 101 -15.40 -0.91 27.18
CA ASP A 101 -15.80 -2.00 28.06
C ASP A 101 -15.51 -3.37 27.38
N PRO A 102 -14.55 -4.16 27.91
CA PRO A 102 -14.25 -5.49 27.39
C PRO A 102 -15.45 -6.44 27.40
N ASP A 103 -16.35 -6.33 28.38
CA ASP A 103 -17.47 -7.24 28.51
C ASP A 103 -18.53 -6.96 27.42
N GLN A 104 -18.69 -5.70 27.03
CA GLN A 104 -19.55 -5.31 25.91
C GLN A 104 -18.94 -5.67 24.55
N MET A 105 -17.64 -5.40 24.34
CA MET A 105 -17.03 -5.48 23.00
C MET A 105 -16.50 -6.86 22.61
N ARG A 106 -16.20 -7.73 23.58
CA ARG A 106 -15.62 -9.06 23.31
C ARG A 106 -16.46 -9.89 22.35
N GLN A 107 -17.79 -9.82 22.47
CA GLN A 107 -18.71 -10.57 21.60
C GLN A 107 -18.62 -10.14 20.11
N TYR A 108 -18.12 -8.93 19.85
CA TYR A 108 -17.95 -8.39 18.50
C TYR A 108 -16.51 -8.48 17.98
N GLY A 109 -15.58 -8.99 18.80
CA GLY A 109 -14.16 -9.07 18.45
C GLY A 109 -13.50 -7.69 18.28
N LEU A 110 -14.07 -6.65 18.87
CA LEU A 110 -13.53 -5.29 18.80
C LEU A 110 -12.54 -5.04 19.95
N SER A 111 -11.48 -4.27 19.67
CA SER A 111 -10.61 -3.76 20.72
C SER A 111 -11.34 -2.70 21.56
N VAL A 112 -10.83 -2.44 22.76
CA VAL A 112 -11.36 -1.46 23.72
C VAL A 112 -10.35 -0.36 24.07
N GLY A 113 -9.25 -0.31 23.32
CA GLY A 113 -8.15 0.63 23.54
C GLY A 113 -8.38 2.01 22.93
N GLN A 114 -9.43 2.20 22.12
CA GLN A 114 -9.64 3.39 21.30
C GLN A 114 -9.71 4.66 22.13
N LEU A 115 -10.41 4.65 23.26
CA LEU A 115 -10.46 5.81 24.15
C LEU A 115 -9.11 6.09 24.80
N ALA A 116 -8.36 5.04 25.16
CA ALA A 116 -7.03 5.20 25.75
C ALA A 116 -6.07 5.82 24.72
N GLU A 117 -6.08 5.33 23.47
CA GLU A 117 -5.34 5.92 22.36
C GLU A 117 -5.77 7.37 22.10
N PHE A 118 -7.08 7.63 22.01
CA PHE A 118 -7.63 8.98 21.80
C PHE A 118 -7.20 9.96 22.89
N ARG A 119 -7.17 9.54 24.16
CA ARG A 119 -6.67 10.39 25.26
C ARG A 119 -5.20 10.79 25.09
N THR A 120 -4.40 9.97 24.42
CA THR A 120 -2.99 10.31 24.12
C THR A 120 -2.84 11.18 22.87
N SER A 121 -3.87 11.28 22.04
CA SER A 121 -3.87 12.05 20.79
C SER A 121 -3.86 13.56 21.03
N ARG A 122 -3.38 14.34 20.06
CA ARG A 122 -3.52 15.80 20.11
C ARG A 122 -5.00 16.22 20.07
N HIS A 123 -5.83 15.53 19.28
CA HIS A 123 -7.28 15.78 19.21
C HIS A 123 -7.95 15.59 20.58
N GLY A 124 -7.71 14.46 21.23
CA GLY A 124 -8.26 14.14 22.54
C GLY A 124 -7.73 15.03 23.65
N ARG A 125 -6.45 15.44 23.61
CA ARG A 125 -5.92 16.41 24.58
C ARG A 125 -6.53 17.80 24.42
N LEU A 126 -6.66 18.30 23.20
CA LEU A 126 -7.34 19.58 22.92
C LEU A 126 -8.77 19.56 23.44
N LEU A 127 -9.51 18.48 23.19
CA LEU A 127 -10.90 18.36 23.64
C LEU A 127 -11.02 18.12 25.15
N LEU A 128 -10.38 17.08 25.68
CA LEU A 128 -10.61 16.59 27.05
C LEU A 128 -9.87 17.42 28.12
N GLU A 129 -8.69 17.96 27.79
CA GLU A 129 -7.89 18.78 28.71
C GLU A 129 -8.12 20.27 28.43
N GLY A 130 -8.17 20.66 27.15
CA GLY A 130 -8.30 22.05 26.72
C GLY A 130 -9.73 22.56 26.61
N GLY A 131 -10.73 21.67 26.54
CA GLY A 131 -12.13 22.05 26.30
C GLY A 131 -12.39 22.60 24.89
N ASP A 132 -11.49 22.34 23.95
CA ASP A 132 -11.57 22.85 22.58
C ASP A 132 -12.60 22.06 21.76
N SER A 133 -13.73 22.70 21.48
CA SER A 133 -14.82 22.10 20.71
C SER A 133 -14.53 21.97 19.21
N ASN A 134 -13.47 22.61 18.71
CA ASN A 134 -13.02 22.44 17.33
C ASN A 134 -12.28 21.11 17.12
N ALA A 135 -11.82 20.47 18.20
CA ALA A 135 -11.19 19.16 18.11
C ALA A 135 -12.21 18.06 17.74
N PRO A 136 -11.82 17.08 16.91
CA PRO A 136 -12.71 16.02 16.48
C PRO A 136 -12.94 14.99 17.60
N THR A 137 -14.06 14.29 17.48
CA THR A 137 -14.55 13.18 18.31
C THR A 137 -14.76 11.94 17.45
N CYS A 138 -15.27 10.86 18.05
CA CYS A 138 -15.55 9.60 17.38
C CYS A 138 -16.42 9.78 16.13
N THR A 139 -17.46 10.62 16.21
CA THR A 139 -18.46 10.79 15.14
C THR A 139 -17.97 11.67 13.99
N ASP A 140 -16.95 12.51 14.22
CA ASP A 140 -16.34 13.30 13.15
C ASP A 140 -15.57 12.39 12.16
N CYS A 141 -15.15 11.21 12.62
CA CYS A 141 -14.50 10.21 11.76
C CYS A 141 -15.42 9.04 11.37
N HIS A 142 -16.35 8.59 12.22
CA HIS A 142 -17.15 7.37 11.99
C HIS A 142 -18.63 7.60 11.59
N ASP A 143 -19.04 8.85 11.33
CA ASP A 143 -20.45 9.28 11.27
C ASP A 143 -21.20 9.00 12.59
N ALA A 144 -22.26 9.75 12.87
CA ALA A 144 -23.05 9.57 14.09
C ALA A 144 -24.18 8.54 13.93
N HIS A 145 -24.79 8.49 12.74
CA HIS A 145 -25.96 7.65 12.46
C HIS A 145 -25.68 6.61 11.37
N THR A 146 -24.62 6.76 10.57
CA THR A 146 -24.24 5.86 9.49
C THR A 146 -22.92 5.16 9.79
N ILE A 147 -22.80 4.55 10.98
CA ILE A 147 -21.55 3.94 11.44
C ILE A 147 -21.29 2.64 10.67
N LEU A 148 -20.38 2.70 9.69
CA LEU A 148 -20.02 1.58 8.82
C LEU A 148 -18.67 0.96 9.22
N PRO A 149 -18.49 -0.35 9.00
CA PRO A 149 -17.23 -1.00 9.31
C PRO A 149 -16.11 -0.50 8.36
N PRO A 150 -14.84 -0.51 8.78
CA PRO A 150 -13.73 0.06 8.01
C PRO A 150 -13.41 -0.69 6.70
N ASN A 151 -14.00 -1.87 6.49
CA ASN A 151 -13.88 -2.63 5.24
C ASN A 151 -15.05 -2.39 4.26
N ASP A 152 -16.04 -1.56 4.62
CA ASP A 152 -17.09 -1.11 3.71
C ASP A 152 -16.59 0.13 2.94
N ALA A 153 -16.61 0.09 1.61
CA ALA A 153 -16.14 1.19 0.75
C ALA A 153 -16.90 2.50 0.95
N ARG A 154 -18.11 2.46 1.55
CA ARG A 154 -18.91 3.65 1.89
C ARG A 154 -18.49 4.27 3.22
N SER A 155 -17.70 3.58 4.04
CA SER A 155 -17.23 4.09 5.32
C SER A 155 -16.23 5.24 5.14
N SER A 156 -16.37 6.31 5.92
CA SER A 156 -15.41 7.42 5.99
C SER A 156 -14.00 6.96 6.39
N VAL A 157 -13.90 5.86 7.12
CA VAL A 157 -12.62 5.25 7.54
C VAL A 157 -12.17 4.10 6.64
N TYR A 158 -12.78 3.92 5.48
CA TYR A 158 -12.27 3.01 4.46
C TYR A 158 -10.94 3.52 3.88
N PRO A 159 -9.95 2.68 3.54
CA PRO A 159 -8.59 3.13 3.17
C PRO A 159 -8.51 4.28 2.17
N THR A 160 -9.32 4.27 1.10
CA THR A 160 -9.32 5.35 0.10
C THR A 160 -10.03 6.62 0.58
N ASN A 161 -10.90 6.53 1.58
CA ASN A 161 -11.69 7.64 2.09
C ASN A 161 -11.00 8.37 3.27
N ILE A 162 -10.02 7.74 3.92
CA ILE A 162 -9.32 8.30 5.10
C ILE A 162 -8.74 9.69 4.81
N ALA A 163 -8.09 9.89 3.65
CA ALA A 163 -7.54 11.20 3.32
C ALA A 163 -8.62 12.29 3.26
N SER A 164 -9.79 12.00 2.68
CA SER A 164 -10.93 12.92 2.62
C SER A 164 -11.57 13.16 4.01
N THR A 165 -11.54 12.17 4.89
CA THR A 165 -11.97 12.35 6.29
C THR A 165 -11.03 13.31 7.02
N CYS A 166 -9.73 13.18 6.83
CA CYS A 166 -8.75 14.10 7.41
C CYS A 166 -8.82 15.50 6.77
N GLU A 167 -9.03 15.57 5.45
CA GLU A 167 -9.15 16.79 4.64
C GLU A 167 -10.19 17.76 5.20
N GLY A 168 -11.32 17.24 5.70
CA GLY A 168 -12.41 18.04 6.25
C GLY A 168 -12.00 19.05 7.33
N CYS A 169 -10.88 18.81 8.03
CA CYS A 169 -10.27 19.78 8.94
C CYS A 169 -8.86 20.18 8.49
N HIS A 170 -8.05 19.23 8.01
CA HIS A 170 -6.64 19.45 7.74
C HIS A 170 -6.33 20.21 6.44
N GLU A 171 -7.31 20.46 5.58
CA GLU A 171 -7.19 21.41 4.46
C GLU A 171 -7.86 22.76 4.73
N ASP A 172 -8.59 22.91 5.85
CA ASP A 172 -9.17 24.19 6.24
C ASP A 172 -8.08 25.13 6.77
N SER A 173 -7.65 26.06 5.91
CA SER A 173 -6.60 27.02 6.24
C SER A 173 -6.94 27.95 7.40
N ALA A 174 -8.22 28.30 7.60
CA ALA A 174 -8.63 29.18 8.69
C ALA A 174 -8.53 28.41 10.01
N LEU A 175 -9.08 27.19 10.05
CA LEU A 175 -9.02 26.33 11.23
C LEU A 175 -7.58 25.92 11.57
N MET A 176 -6.79 25.47 10.60
CA MET A 176 -5.42 25.00 10.83
C MET A 176 -4.46 26.14 11.25
N ALA A 177 -4.71 27.37 10.81
CA ALA A 177 -3.94 28.53 11.23
C ALA A 177 -4.04 28.78 12.75
N GLU A 178 -5.19 28.50 13.38
CA GLU A 178 -5.37 28.61 14.84
C GLU A 178 -4.42 27.67 15.62
N TYR A 179 -4.01 26.56 14.99
CA TYR A 179 -3.10 25.58 15.57
C TYR A 179 -1.66 25.68 15.06
N GLY A 180 -1.36 26.63 14.17
CA GLY A 180 -0.06 26.77 13.53
C GLY A 180 0.30 25.58 12.61
N LEU A 181 -0.71 24.94 12.01
CA LEU A 181 -0.53 23.80 11.11
C LEU A 181 -0.66 24.22 9.65
N GLY A 182 0.08 23.54 8.77
CA GLY A 182 -0.09 23.66 7.33
C GLY A 182 -1.30 22.87 6.82
N THR A 183 -1.61 23.05 5.53
CA THR A 183 -2.76 22.40 4.86
C THR A 183 -2.39 21.59 3.61
N SER A 184 -1.12 21.48 3.27
CA SER A 184 -0.68 20.79 2.05
C SER A 184 -0.48 19.27 2.22
N GLN A 185 -0.59 18.74 3.44
CA GLN A 185 -0.28 17.34 3.77
C GLN A 185 -1.14 16.32 3.03
N ILE A 186 -2.41 16.64 2.77
CA ILE A 186 -3.33 15.72 2.09
C ILE A 186 -2.96 15.63 0.61
N GLU A 187 -2.81 16.76 -0.07
CA GLU A 187 -2.39 16.81 -1.47
C GLU A 187 -0.99 16.20 -1.67
N THR A 188 -0.03 16.55 -0.81
CA THR A 188 1.32 15.98 -0.90
C THR A 188 1.33 14.47 -0.67
N HIS A 189 0.49 13.94 0.24
CA HIS A 189 0.31 12.50 0.39
C HIS A 189 -0.29 11.86 -0.85
N ARG A 190 -1.32 12.45 -1.46
CA ARG A 190 -1.94 11.94 -2.70
C ARG A 190 -0.93 11.81 -3.84
N LEU A 191 -0.05 12.79 -3.98
CA LEU A 191 1.02 12.80 -5.00
C LEU A 191 2.21 11.91 -4.67
N SER A 192 2.33 11.44 -3.42
CA SER A 192 3.42 10.56 -2.98
C SER A 192 3.35 9.18 -3.64
N THR A 193 4.44 8.43 -3.57
CA THR A 193 4.46 7.01 -3.99
C THR A 193 3.44 6.15 -3.23
N HIS A 194 3.15 6.47 -1.97
CA HIS A 194 2.11 5.77 -1.20
C HIS A 194 0.71 6.14 -1.67
N GLY A 195 0.46 7.42 -1.96
CA GLY A 195 -0.80 7.90 -2.52
C GLY A 195 -1.10 7.31 -3.89
N VAL A 196 -0.13 7.34 -4.80
CA VAL A 196 -0.23 6.72 -6.14
C VAL A 196 -0.53 5.22 -6.02
N ALA A 197 0.19 4.50 -5.14
CA ALA A 197 -0.08 3.08 -4.92
C ALA A 197 -1.50 2.83 -4.41
N LEU A 198 -1.98 3.64 -3.46
CA LEU A 198 -3.32 3.50 -2.89
C LEU A 198 -4.42 3.79 -3.93
N TYR A 199 -4.31 4.92 -4.64
CA TYR A 199 -5.40 5.48 -5.45
C TYR A 199 -5.35 5.04 -6.91
N GLU A 200 -4.16 4.98 -7.52
CA GLU A 200 -4.02 4.66 -8.94
C GLU A 200 -3.80 3.16 -9.16
N GLU A 201 -2.95 2.54 -8.34
CA GLU A 201 -2.62 1.11 -8.46
C GLU A 201 -3.64 0.20 -7.74
N ASN A 202 -4.61 0.77 -7.01
CA ASN A 202 -5.58 0.06 -6.17
C ASN A 202 -4.90 -0.88 -5.13
N ASN A 203 -3.73 -0.50 -4.64
CA ASN A 203 -3.00 -1.24 -3.64
C ASN A 203 -3.43 -0.81 -2.23
N PHE A 204 -4.48 -1.44 -1.69
CA PHE A 204 -4.99 -1.15 -0.35
C PHE A 204 -4.04 -1.51 0.80
N ALA A 205 -2.90 -2.15 0.52
CA ALA A 205 -1.82 -2.35 1.49
C ALA A 205 -0.88 -1.14 1.58
N ALA A 206 -1.01 -0.16 0.68
CA ALA A 206 -0.30 1.10 0.78
C ALA A 206 -0.73 1.86 2.05
N PRO A 207 0.21 2.52 2.76
CA PRO A 207 -0.10 3.22 3.99
C PRO A 207 -0.99 4.44 3.72
N THR A 208 -1.85 4.75 4.68
CA THR A 208 -2.69 5.95 4.72
C THR A 208 -2.26 6.86 5.88
N CYS A 209 -2.96 7.97 6.10
CA CYS A 209 -2.70 8.89 7.22
C CYS A 209 -2.62 8.15 8.57
N VAL A 210 -3.55 7.23 8.82
CA VAL A 210 -3.62 6.49 10.09
C VAL A 210 -2.56 5.37 10.20
N SER A 211 -1.93 4.97 9.09
CA SER A 211 -0.82 4.00 9.14
C SER A 211 0.43 4.60 9.81
N CYS A 212 0.64 5.90 9.68
CA CYS A 212 1.76 6.60 10.30
C CYS A 212 1.38 7.30 11.61
N HIS A 213 0.19 7.90 11.67
CA HIS A 213 -0.28 8.67 12.83
C HIS A 213 -1.07 7.83 13.85
N GLY A 214 -1.49 6.61 13.49
CA GLY A 214 -2.38 5.78 14.30
C GLY A 214 -3.85 6.16 14.15
N SER A 215 -4.75 5.17 14.19
CA SER A 215 -6.18 5.36 13.91
C SER A 215 -6.93 6.18 14.97
N HIS A 216 -6.71 5.90 16.26
CA HIS A 216 -7.34 6.66 17.35
C HIS A 216 -6.35 7.51 18.13
N ALA A 217 -5.05 7.19 18.05
CA ALA A 217 -3.99 8.03 18.60
C ALA A 217 -3.72 9.27 17.74
N ALA A 218 -3.91 9.21 16.41
CA ALA A 218 -3.76 10.34 15.47
C ALA A 218 -2.61 11.32 15.83
N LEU A 219 -1.46 10.77 16.20
CA LEU A 219 -0.36 11.50 16.81
C LEU A 219 0.76 11.64 15.77
N PRO A 220 1.30 12.85 15.53
CA PRO A 220 2.54 13.00 14.78
C PRO A 220 3.65 12.22 15.49
N PRO A 221 4.37 11.32 14.80
CA PRO A 221 5.43 10.56 15.44
C PRO A 221 6.51 11.50 15.97
N ALA A 222 6.99 11.22 17.19
CA ALA A 222 8.15 11.91 17.72
C ALA A 222 9.35 11.71 16.78
N VAL A 223 10.25 12.68 16.73
CA VAL A 223 11.42 12.67 15.83
C VAL A 223 12.26 11.39 15.98
N THR A 224 12.42 10.90 17.21
CA THR A 224 13.14 9.65 17.52
C THR A 224 12.41 8.39 17.04
N GLU A 225 11.11 8.47 16.77
CA GLU A 225 10.26 7.35 16.38
C GLU A 225 9.99 7.27 14.87
N ILE A 226 10.36 8.29 14.09
CA ILE A 226 10.12 8.35 12.65
C ILE A 226 10.63 7.09 11.95
N ALA A 227 11.87 6.69 12.24
CA ALA A 227 12.45 5.48 11.65
C ALA A 227 11.72 4.20 12.07
N ASN A 228 11.11 4.17 13.26
CA ASN A 228 10.33 3.03 13.73
C ASN A 228 8.99 2.93 13.01
N VAL A 229 8.32 4.06 12.72
CA VAL A 229 7.07 4.10 11.95
C VAL A 229 7.29 3.59 10.53
N CYS A 230 8.24 4.15 9.79
CA CYS A 230 8.54 3.69 8.42
C CYS A 230 8.96 2.21 8.40
N GLY A 231 9.70 1.77 9.41
CA GLY A 231 10.17 0.40 9.52
C GLY A 231 9.16 -0.62 10.03
N GLN A 232 7.89 -0.25 10.26
CA GLN A 232 6.82 -1.24 10.41
C GLN A 232 6.61 -2.02 9.09
N CYS A 233 6.73 -1.32 7.96
CA CYS A 233 6.67 -1.90 6.62
C CYS A 233 8.07 -2.09 6.02
N HIS A 234 8.95 -1.09 6.15
CA HIS A 234 10.29 -1.11 5.57
C HIS A 234 11.34 -1.70 6.53
N VAL A 235 11.06 -2.88 7.08
CA VAL A 235 11.85 -3.51 8.15
C VAL A 235 13.34 -3.66 7.79
N LEU A 236 13.63 -4.11 6.57
CA LEU A 236 15.00 -4.33 6.09
C LEU A 236 15.75 -3.02 5.87
N VAL A 237 15.06 -2.00 5.35
CA VAL A 237 15.63 -0.66 5.16
C VAL A 237 15.93 -0.02 6.50
N ARG A 238 15.00 -0.08 7.46
CA ARG A 238 15.24 0.40 8.85
C ARG A 238 16.45 -0.29 9.48
N ARG A 239 16.58 -1.61 9.28
CA ARG A 239 17.73 -2.37 9.79
C ARG A 239 19.03 -1.88 9.18
N ALA A 240 19.07 -1.68 7.87
CA ALA A 240 20.25 -1.15 7.17
C ALA A 240 20.58 0.27 7.67
N PHE A 241 19.60 1.16 7.71
CA PHE A 241 19.74 2.53 8.25
C PHE A 241 20.35 2.57 9.65
N TYR A 242 19.86 1.71 10.55
CA TYR A 242 20.36 1.66 11.93
C TYR A 242 21.74 1.05 12.10
N ALA A 243 22.23 0.30 11.10
CA ALA A 243 23.60 -0.21 11.06
C ALA A 243 24.61 0.86 10.64
N GLY A 244 24.17 1.87 9.87
CA GLY A 244 25.01 2.99 9.45
C GLY A 244 25.14 4.12 10.48
N PRO A 245 26.03 5.10 10.24
CA PRO A 245 26.31 6.22 11.14
C PRO A 245 25.11 7.13 11.42
N HIS A 246 24.23 7.34 10.43
CA HIS A 246 23.00 8.14 10.61
C HIS A 246 22.00 7.49 11.57
N GLY A 247 22.03 6.16 11.69
CA GLY A 247 21.20 5.42 12.62
C GLY A 247 21.46 5.78 14.08
N GLU A 248 22.71 6.04 14.45
CA GLU A 248 23.07 6.47 15.80
C GLU A 248 22.57 7.87 16.10
N ALA A 249 22.76 8.82 15.17
CA ALA A 249 22.24 10.18 15.29
C ALA A 249 20.71 10.21 15.41
N ALA A 250 20.01 9.36 14.65
CA ALA A 250 18.55 9.23 14.75
C ALA A 250 18.09 8.71 16.13
N ARG A 251 18.80 7.72 16.69
CA ARG A 251 18.52 7.22 18.05
C ARG A 251 18.78 8.27 19.13
N ALA A 252 19.79 9.12 18.93
CA ALA A 252 20.09 10.24 19.81
C ALA A 252 19.11 11.43 19.65
N GLY A 253 18.22 11.40 18.64
CA GLY A 253 17.28 12.47 18.34
C GLY A 253 17.91 13.71 17.69
N THR A 254 19.17 13.61 17.26
CA THR A 254 19.89 14.72 16.59
C THR A 254 19.66 14.75 15.08
N LEU A 255 19.16 13.65 14.51
CA LEU A 255 18.76 13.54 13.12
C LEU A 255 17.29 13.08 13.05
N PRO A 256 16.44 13.66 12.18
CA PRO A 256 15.04 13.28 12.09
C PRO A 256 14.79 11.95 11.34
N GLY A 257 15.63 10.95 11.58
CA GLY A 257 15.52 9.62 11.01
C GLY A 257 15.42 9.63 9.49
N CYS A 258 14.43 8.92 8.96
CA CYS A 258 14.19 8.81 7.51
C CYS A 258 13.86 10.16 6.86
N THR A 259 13.23 11.08 7.60
CA THR A 259 12.80 12.38 7.03
C THR A 259 13.94 13.40 6.96
N ALA A 260 15.16 13.00 7.32
CA ALA A 260 16.35 13.78 7.02
C ALA A 260 16.69 13.80 5.53
N CYS A 261 16.29 12.74 4.80
CA CYS A 261 16.56 12.60 3.36
C CYS A 261 15.27 12.44 2.53
N HIS A 262 14.20 11.93 3.14
CA HIS A 262 12.91 11.76 2.48
C HIS A 262 11.88 12.78 2.97
N SER A 263 10.90 13.12 2.13
CA SER A 263 9.71 13.84 2.59
C SER A 263 8.89 12.96 3.54
N ASN A 264 8.10 13.56 4.43
CA ASN A 264 7.24 12.83 5.37
C ASN A 264 5.88 12.45 4.75
N HIS A 265 5.19 13.41 4.13
CA HIS A 265 3.91 13.20 3.47
C HIS A 265 4.09 12.98 1.96
N GLY A 266 5.02 13.71 1.33
CA GLY A 266 5.32 13.60 -0.11
C GLY A 266 6.42 12.59 -0.41
N THR A 267 6.42 11.41 0.22
CA THR A 267 7.47 10.40 0.00
C THR A 267 7.54 9.98 -1.47
N GLU A 268 8.68 10.23 -2.12
CA GLU A 268 8.96 9.83 -3.51
C GLU A 268 10.05 8.76 -3.57
N ARG A 269 10.10 8.03 -4.69
CA ARG A 269 11.25 7.17 -4.99
C ARG A 269 12.43 8.05 -5.38
N VAL A 270 13.47 8.04 -4.54
CA VAL A 270 14.76 8.65 -4.86
C VAL A 270 15.36 7.93 -6.06
N GLN A 271 15.62 8.67 -7.13
CA GLN A 271 16.26 8.11 -8.31
C GLN A 271 17.75 7.89 -8.04
N PRO A 272 18.35 6.84 -8.61
CA PRO A 272 19.77 6.54 -8.38
C PRO A 272 20.72 7.70 -8.63
N ASP A 273 20.41 8.55 -9.61
CA ASP A 273 21.21 9.69 -10.06
C ASP A 273 21.08 10.94 -9.19
N SER A 274 20.18 10.96 -8.20
CA SER A 274 20.03 12.07 -7.26
C SER A 274 20.60 11.79 -5.86
N ILE A 275 21.06 10.56 -5.59
CA ILE A 275 21.52 10.14 -4.25
C ILE A 275 22.64 11.05 -3.72
N ALA A 276 23.65 11.36 -4.53
CA ALA A 276 24.79 12.17 -4.11
C ALA A 276 24.37 13.59 -3.72
N SER A 277 23.41 14.18 -4.44
CA SER A 277 22.93 15.53 -4.14
C SER A 277 22.32 15.64 -2.75
N THR A 278 21.57 14.62 -2.31
CA THR A 278 20.99 14.54 -0.96
C THR A 278 22.07 14.57 0.12
N CYS A 279 23.23 13.94 -0.13
CA CYS A 279 24.35 13.96 0.82
C CYS A 279 24.98 15.36 0.93
N THR A 280 25.10 16.06 -0.20
CA THR A 280 25.74 17.39 -0.27
C THR A 280 24.91 18.52 0.34
N GLU A 281 23.65 18.26 0.71
CA GLU A 281 22.84 19.21 1.48
C GLU A 281 23.39 19.45 2.89
N CYS A 282 24.12 18.48 3.45
CA CYS A 282 24.67 18.53 4.80
C CYS A 282 26.19 18.31 4.85
N HIS A 283 26.77 17.57 3.90
CA HIS A 283 28.20 17.30 3.84
C HIS A 283 28.88 18.14 2.76
N GLU A 284 30.08 18.66 3.04
CA GLU A 284 30.87 19.37 2.03
C GLU A 284 31.21 18.44 0.86
N ALA A 285 31.06 18.93 -0.37
CA ALA A 285 31.14 18.10 -1.59
C ALA A 285 32.46 17.30 -1.72
N ASP A 286 33.57 17.89 -1.29
CA ASP A 286 34.91 17.26 -1.35
C ASP A 286 35.25 16.45 -0.08
N SER A 287 34.32 16.36 0.88
CA SER A 287 34.55 15.60 2.11
C SER A 287 34.54 14.09 1.85
N PRO A 288 35.34 13.30 2.59
CA PRO A 288 35.30 11.85 2.52
C PRO A 288 33.89 11.27 2.71
N THR A 289 33.02 11.95 3.48
CA THR A 289 31.65 11.53 3.73
C THR A 289 30.73 11.78 2.53
N ALA A 290 30.88 12.91 1.83
CA ALA A 290 30.11 13.17 0.61
C ALA A 290 30.49 12.19 -0.52
N LEU A 291 31.76 11.80 -0.61
CA LEU A 291 32.24 10.81 -1.58
C LEU A 291 31.54 9.46 -1.45
N VAL A 292 31.12 9.05 -0.25
CA VAL A 292 30.31 7.84 -0.04
C VAL A 292 28.99 7.93 -0.83
N GLY A 293 28.33 9.10 -0.81
CA GLY A 293 27.10 9.33 -1.56
C GLY A 293 27.29 9.19 -3.08
N PHE A 294 28.41 9.71 -3.60
CA PHE A 294 28.77 9.57 -5.02
C PHE A 294 29.03 8.11 -5.41
N GLU A 295 29.73 7.35 -4.58
CA GLU A 295 29.99 5.92 -4.84
C GLU A 295 28.67 5.11 -4.83
N ILE A 296 27.79 5.35 -3.84
CA ILE A 296 26.46 4.71 -3.79
C ILE A 296 25.67 5.02 -5.06
N GLN A 297 25.66 6.29 -5.48
CA GLN A 297 25.02 6.73 -6.71
C GLN A 297 25.58 6.00 -7.95
N GLU A 298 26.90 5.88 -8.06
CA GLU A 298 27.53 5.17 -9.17
C GLU A 298 27.10 3.70 -9.21
N GLN A 299 27.18 3.00 -8.08
CA GLN A 299 26.82 1.58 -8.01
C GLN A 299 25.33 1.36 -8.29
N ALA A 300 24.45 2.19 -7.74
CA ALA A 300 23.02 2.12 -7.99
C ALA A 300 22.69 2.39 -9.46
N THR A 301 23.28 3.43 -10.04
CA THR A 301 23.09 3.80 -11.46
C THR A 301 23.56 2.68 -12.39
N ARG A 302 24.73 2.10 -12.12
CA ARG A 302 25.27 0.97 -12.88
C ARG A 302 24.33 -0.24 -12.84
N ALA A 303 23.87 -0.61 -11.65
CA ALA A 303 22.94 -1.72 -11.49
C ALA A 303 21.60 -1.48 -12.21
N THR A 304 21.08 -0.25 -12.19
CA THR A 304 19.87 0.14 -12.94
C THR A 304 20.09 0.00 -14.46
N GLN A 305 21.23 0.48 -14.97
CA GLN A 305 21.58 0.33 -16.40
C GLN A 305 21.70 -1.15 -16.80
N ASP A 306 22.33 -1.98 -15.96
CA ASP A 306 22.44 -3.41 -16.20
C ASP A 306 21.08 -4.10 -16.25
N MET A 307 20.16 -3.75 -15.34
CA MET A 307 18.79 -4.27 -15.35
C MET A 307 18.04 -3.89 -16.64
N HIS A 308 18.12 -2.63 -17.07
CA HIS A 308 17.52 -2.18 -18.33
C HIS A 308 18.10 -2.90 -19.55
N SER A 309 19.42 -3.06 -19.60
CA SER A 309 20.09 -3.75 -20.69
C SER A 309 19.70 -5.24 -20.76
N SER A 310 19.53 -5.88 -19.60
CA SER A 310 19.05 -7.26 -19.50
C SER A 310 17.63 -7.41 -20.03
N GLU A 311 16.74 -6.47 -19.69
CA GLU A 311 15.36 -6.46 -20.18
C GLU A 311 15.29 -6.23 -21.70
N GLU A 312 16.10 -5.32 -22.24
CA GLU A 312 16.18 -5.10 -23.69
C GLU A 312 16.69 -6.35 -24.42
N ALA A 313 17.75 -7.00 -23.92
CA ALA A 313 18.27 -8.23 -24.49
C ALA A 313 17.21 -9.35 -24.53
N ILE A 314 16.40 -9.49 -23.46
CA ILE A 314 15.28 -10.43 -23.45
C ILE A 314 14.22 -10.05 -24.49
N ARG A 315 13.89 -8.77 -24.65
CA ARG A 315 12.94 -8.31 -25.67
C ARG A 315 13.44 -8.62 -27.08
N GLN A 316 14.73 -8.46 -27.35
CA GLN A 316 15.34 -8.81 -28.64
C GLN A 316 15.30 -10.32 -28.91
N LEU A 317 15.62 -11.14 -27.90
CA LEU A 317 15.49 -12.60 -27.99
C LEU A 317 14.05 -13.04 -28.29
N VAL A 318 13.04 -12.41 -27.66
CA VAL A 318 11.62 -12.69 -27.95
C VAL A 318 11.27 -12.32 -29.39
N ARG A 319 11.66 -11.13 -29.86
CA ARG A 319 11.42 -10.68 -31.25
C ARG A 319 12.05 -11.62 -32.27
N ALA A 320 13.20 -12.20 -31.93
CA ALA A 320 13.89 -13.18 -32.75
C ALA A 320 13.29 -14.60 -32.69
N GLY A 321 12.16 -14.81 -31.98
CA GLY A 321 11.53 -16.12 -31.83
C GLY A 321 12.35 -17.13 -31.03
N ARG A 322 13.30 -16.68 -30.20
CA ARG A 322 14.14 -17.56 -29.38
C ARG A 322 13.40 -17.99 -28.11
N ARG A 323 13.76 -19.17 -27.59
CA ARG A 323 13.31 -19.60 -26.27
C ARG A 323 13.96 -18.72 -25.21
N VAL A 324 13.14 -18.09 -24.36
CA VAL A 324 13.62 -17.13 -23.34
C VAL A 324 13.38 -17.55 -21.89
N ALA A 325 12.92 -18.79 -21.65
CA ALA A 325 12.60 -19.26 -20.30
C ALA A 325 13.80 -19.14 -19.35
N ASP A 326 14.98 -19.60 -19.78
CA ASP A 326 16.18 -19.61 -18.95
C ASP A 326 16.70 -18.20 -18.67
N VAL A 327 16.74 -17.33 -19.68
CA VAL A 327 17.19 -15.93 -19.50
C VAL A 327 16.20 -15.10 -18.67
N LYS A 328 14.90 -15.37 -18.77
CA LYS A 328 13.89 -14.75 -17.90
C LYS A 328 14.06 -15.15 -16.44
N LEU A 329 14.37 -16.42 -16.17
CA LEU A 329 14.65 -16.89 -14.81
C LEU A 329 15.91 -16.23 -14.23
N ARG A 330 16.97 -16.11 -15.04
CA ARG A 330 18.18 -15.36 -14.65
C ARG A 330 17.87 -13.90 -14.37
N HIS A 331 17.07 -13.24 -15.21
CA HIS A 331 16.65 -11.86 -14.98
C HIS A 331 15.83 -11.68 -13.69
N GLN A 332 14.96 -12.63 -13.36
CA GLN A 332 14.26 -12.62 -12.06
C GLN A 332 15.22 -12.76 -10.87
N THR A 333 16.30 -13.52 -11.04
CA THR A 333 17.37 -13.60 -10.04
C THR A 333 18.09 -12.25 -9.92
N ALA A 334 18.47 -11.64 -11.03
CA ALA A 334 19.06 -10.30 -11.05
C ALA A 334 18.14 -9.25 -10.40
N LEU A 335 16.85 -9.29 -10.68
CA LEU A 335 15.86 -8.40 -10.07
C LEU A 335 15.79 -8.57 -8.54
N THR A 336 15.97 -9.79 -8.04
CA THR A 336 16.01 -10.06 -6.61
C THR A 336 17.25 -9.43 -5.96
N VAL A 337 18.42 -9.59 -6.57
CA VAL A 337 19.67 -8.97 -6.11
C VAL A 337 19.60 -7.45 -6.23
N TYR A 338 19.08 -6.92 -7.34
CA TYR A 338 18.87 -5.49 -7.55
C TYR A 338 18.00 -4.85 -6.47
N ARG A 339 16.93 -5.53 -6.03
CA ARG A 339 16.10 -5.07 -4.91
C ARG A 339 16.84 -5.04 -3.56
N GLN A 340 17.90 -5.83 -3.40
CA GLN A 340 18.76 -5.78 -2.21
C GLN A 340 19.66 -4.55 -2.23
N ILE A 341 20.09 -4.06 -3.39
CA ILE A 341 20.88 -2.81 -3.52
C ILE A 341 20.13 -1.63 -2.93
N SER A 342 18.83 -1.50 -3.26
CA SER A 342 17.96 -0.45 -2.71
C SER A 342 17.83 -0.49 -1.17
N GLN A 343 18.06 -1.65 -0.55
CA GLN A 343 18.08 -1.80 0.90
C GLN A 343 19.48 -1.50 1.46
N ALA A 344 20.51 -2.07 0.85
CA ALA A 344 21.91 -1.95 1.25
C ALA A 344 22.41 -0.50 1.20
N GLN A 345 21.90 0.33 0.28
CA GLN A 345 22.29 1.75 0.19
C GLN A 345 22.04 2.52 1.50
N HIS A 346 21.08 2.09 2.32
CA HIS A 346 20.78 2.73 3.59
C HIS A 346 21.75 2.32 4.71
N SER A 347 22.56 1.27 4.52
CA SER A 347 23.62 0.90 5.46
C SER A 347 24.90 1.73 5.30
N LEU A 348 25.05 2.40 4.14
CA LEU A 348 26.27 3.12 3.75
C LEU A 348 27.52 2.22 3.70
N ASP A 349 27.32 0.91 3.53
CA ASP A 349 28.39 -0.09 3.34
C ASP A 349 28.69 -0.26 1.84
N LEU A 350 29.81 0.30 1.41
CA LEU A 350 30.24 0.29 0.01
C LEU A 350 30.65 -1.11 -0.47
N GLU A 351 31.20 -1.94 0.41
CA GLU A 351 31.64 -3.29 0.03
C GLU A 351 30.44 -4.16 -0.33
N VAL A 352 29.38 -4.10 0.49
CA VAL A 352 28.13 -4.82 0.24
C VAL A 352 27.47 -4.33 -1.05
N LEU A 353 27.46 -3.02 -1.29
CA LEU A 353 26.87 -2.45 -2.51
C LEU A 353 27.63 -2.84 -3.77
N GLU A 354 28.96 -2.79 -3.73
CA GLU A 354 29.81 -3.17 -4.85
C GLU A 354 29.59 -4.66 -5.19
N ASP A 355 29.50 -5.54 -4.19
CA ASP A 355 29.26 -6.96 -4.41
C ASP A 355 27.90 -7.23 -5.06
N LEU A 356 26.83 -6.62 -4.54
CA LEU A 356 25.49 -6.75 -5.12
C LEU A 356 25.42 -6.18 -6.55
N SER A 357 26.02 -5.02 -6.79
CA SER A 357 26.14 -4.38 -8.11
C SER A 357 26.87 -5.31 -9.09
N ARG A 358 27.99 -5.91 -8.68
CA ARG A 358 28.77 -6.87 -9.48
C ARG A 358 27.97 -8.12 -9.82
N GLN A 359 27.19 -8.65 -8.87
CA GLN A 359 26.31 -9.79 -9.10
C GLN A 359 25.23 -9.48 -10.15
N VAL A 360 24.56 -8.32 -10.04
CA VAL A 360 23.58 -7.87 -11.06
C VAL A 360 24.25 -7.75 -12.43
N GLY A 361 25.41 -7.08 -12.49
CA GLY A 361 26.16 -6.90 -13.75
C GLY A 361 26.62 -8.21 -14.38
N SER A 362 27.05 -9.18 -13.58
CA SER A 362 27.40 -10.52 -14.08
C SER A 362 26.20 -11.21 -14.73
N ILE A 363 25.04 -11.20 -14.08
CA ILE A 363 23.84 -11.84 -14.63
C ILE A 363 23.34 -11.10 -15.88
N ALA A 364 23.37 -9.76 -15.88
CA ALA A 364 23.00 -8.95 -17.04
C ALA A 364 23.93 -9.24 -18.24
N THR A 365 25.24 -9.34 -17.99
CA THR A 365 26.24 -9.69 -19.02
C THR A 365 25.96 -11.05 -19.64
N ASP A 366 25.67 -12.07 -18.83
CA ASP A 366 25.30 -13.41 -19.33
C ASP A 366 24.06 -13.38 -20.24
N ILE A 367 23.07 -12.55 -19.90
CA ILE A 367 21.83 -12.42 -20.68
C ILE A 367 22.10 -11.69 -22.00
N ARG A 368 22.93 -10.65 -21.99
CA ARG A 368 23.36 -9.94 -23.21
C ARG A 368 24.17 -10.86 -24.13
N ALA A 369 25.10 -11.63 -23.58
CA ALA A 369 25.88 -12.60 -24.35
C ALA A 369 24.97 -13.64 -25.04
N ALA A 370 23.89 -14.09 -24.38
CA ALA A 370 22.91 -14.98 -25.01
C ALA A 370 22.17 -14.32 -26.20
N GLU A 371 21.91 -13.01 -26.12
CA GLU A 371 21.33 -12.23 -27.21
C GLU A 371 22.31 -12.06 -28.38
N GLU A 372 23.57 -11.70 -28.09
CA GLU A 372 24.63 -11.54 -29.09
C GLU A 372 24.85 -12.84 -29.87
N VAL A 373 24.99 -13.97 -29.17
CA VAL A 373 25.10 -15.29 -29.80
C VAL A 373 23.87 -15.56 -30.68
N ALA A 374 22.68 -15.19 -30.23
CA ALA A 374 21.47 -15.38 -31.03
C ALA A 374 21.42 -14.46 -32.25
N ALA A 375 21.97 -13.25 -32.18
CA ALA A 375 22.08 -12.31 -33.29
C ALA A 375 23.09 -12.81 -34.33
N GLU A 376 24.24 -13.33 -33.88
CA GLU A 376 25.27 -13.91 -34.75
C GLU A 376 24.73 -15.10 -35.54
N HIS A 377 24.05 -16.05 -34.88
CA HIS A 377 23.41 -17.17 -35.58
C HIS A 377 22.38 -16.72 -36.62
N ARG A 378 21.59 -15.67 -36.33
CA ARG A 378 20.63 -15.11 -37.31
C ARG A 378 21.36 -14.55 -38.53
N TRP A 379 22.46 -13.82 -38.30
CA TRP A 379 23.25 -13.22 -39.36
C TRP A 379 23.93 -14.27 -40.24
N GLU A 380 24.54 -15.30 -39.63
CA GLU A 380 25.12 -16.44 -40.34
C GLU A 380 24.07 -17.18 -41.19
N HIS A 381 22.90 -17.49 -40.62
CA HIS A 381 21.81 -18.10 -41.39
C HIS A 381 21.37 -17.21 -42.56
N GLY A 382 21.28 -15.89 -42.37
CA GLY A 382 21.00 -14.94 -43.44
C GLY A 382 22.04 -14.99 -44.57
N LEU A 383 23.32 -15.05 -44.23
CA LEU A 383 24.42 -15.17 -45.21
C LEU A 383 24.34 -16.49 -46.00
N THR A 384 24.00 -17.61 -45.34
CA THR A 384 23.86 -18.91 -46.03
C THR A 384 22.71 -18.94 -47.04
N LEU A 385 21.69 -18.09 -46.88
CA LEU A 385 20.57 -18.00 -47.82
C LEU A 385 20.93 -17.19 -49.08
N ILE A 386 21.95 -16.31 -49.05
CA ILE A 386 22.37 -15.51 -50.20
C ILE A 386 22.76 -16.38 -51.42
N PRO A 387 23.66 -17.38 -51.30
CA PRO A 387 24.00 -18.23 -52.44
C PRO A 387 22.80 -19.09 -52.88
N VAL A 388 21.91 -19.50 -51.96
CA VAL A 388 20.68 -20.24 -52.30
C VAL A 388 19.77 -19.37 -53.17
N TRP A 389 19.55 -18.11 -52.79
CA TRP A 389 18.77 -17.15 -53.59
C TRP A 389 19.44 -16.85 -54.92
N PHE A 390 20.77 -16.72 -54.95
CA PHE A 390 21.51 -16.49 -56.19
C PHE A 390 21.37 -17.67 -57.17
N LEU A 391 21.47 -18.91 -56.67
CA LEU A 391 21.26 -20.13 -57.46
C LEU A 391 19.80 -20.26 -57.94
N ALA A 392 18.83 -19.98 -57.08
CA ALA A 392 17.42 -20.01 -57.43
C ALA A 392 17.07 -18.97 -58.52
N LEU A 393 17.54 -17.73 -58.37
CA LEU A 393 17.37 -16.68 -59.37
C LEU A 393 18.06 -17.03 -60.69
N SER A 394 19.29 -17.56 -60.63
CA SER A 394 20.01 -18.02 -61.82
C SER A 394 19.27 -19.14 -62.54
N ALA A 395 18.69 -20.10 -61.81
CA ALA A 395 17.88 -21.16 -62.37
C ALA A 395 16.59 -20.63 -63.03
N ILE A 396 15.91 -19.66 -62.40
CA ILE A 396 14.73 -18.99 -62.96
C ILE A 396 15.08 -18.26 -64.26
N VAL A 397 16.19 -17.52 -64.28
CA VAL A 397 16.68 -16.80 -65.46
C VAL A 397 17.03 -17.78 -66.59
N LEU A 398 17.75 -18.86 -66.30
CA LEU A 398 18.08 -19.90 -67.28
C LEU A 398 16.83 -20.60 -67.84
N ALA A 399 15.87 -20.93 -66.98
CA ALA A 399 14.58 -21.49 -67.40
C ALA A 399 13.81 -20.52 -68.31
N TRP A 400 13.81 -19.23 -67.99
CA TRP A 400 13.20 -18.20 -68.82
C TRP A 400 13.87 -18.08 -70.20
N PHE A 401 15.21 -18.08 -70.26
CA PHE A 401 15.94 -18.09 -71.53
C PHE A 401 15.62 -19.34 -72.36
N LYS A 402 15.57 -20.52 -71.74
CA LYS A 402 15.22 -21.77 -72.42
C LYS A 402 13.79 -21.76 -72.96
N LEU A 403 12.83 -21.29 -72.17
CA LEU A 403 11.43 -21.14 -72.59
C LEU A 403 11.28 -20.13 -73.75
N ARG A 404 12.11 -19.08 -73.77
CA ARG A 404 12.12 -18.08 -74.85
C ARG A 404 12.77 -18.62 -76.14
N ALA A 405 13.77 -19.48 -76.02
CA ALA A 405 14.38 -20.16 -77.16
C ALA A 405 13.40 -21.14 -77.81
N LEU A 406 12.73 -21.98 -77.02
CA LEU A 406 11.70 -22.91 -77.52
C LEU A 406 10.56 -22.18 -78.24
N ARG A 407 10.11 -21.03 -77.70
CA ARG A 407 9.08 -20.19 -78.35
C ARG A 407 9.51 -19.53 -79.66
N LYS A 408 10.81 -19.48 -79.97
CA LYS A 408 11.33 -18.97 -81.25
C LYS A 408 11.49 -20.06 -82.30
N GLU A 409 11.47 -21.34 -81.92
CA GLU A 409 11.54 -22.48 -82.86
C GLU A 409 10.15 -22.88 -83.37
N GLU A 410 9.07 -22.37 -82.76
CA GLU A 410 7.67 -22.58 -83.19
C GLU A 410 7.09 -21.46 -84.08
N LEU A 411 7.90 -20.45 -84.42
CA LEU A 411 7.59 -19.36 -85.36
C LEU A 411 8.53 -19.45 -86.57
#